data_AF-A0AAJ2JV66-F1
#
_entry.id   AF-A0AAJ2JV66-F1
#
_cell.length_a   1.000
_cell.length_b   1.000
_cell.length_c   1.000
_cell.angle_alpha   90.00
_cell.angle_beta   90.00
_cell.angle_gamma   90.00
#
_symmetry.space_group_name_H-M   'P 1'
#
loop_
_entity.id
_entity.type
_entity.pdbx_description
1 polymer ?
#
loop_
_entity_poly.entity_id
_entity_poly.type
_entity_poly.pdbx_seq_one_letter_code
_entity_poly.pdbx_strand_id
1 'polypeptide(L)' 'MNIDKLIARINELARKHKTVGLSDEEMEERAKLREEYLVLFRKQVRNQLDTIRYVEDEEGTDNSGSNGIVH' A
#
# COMPACT_ATOMS: atom_id res chain seq x y z
N MET A 1 -13.44 2.18 -5.26
CA MET A 1 -12.79 3.47 -5.58
C MET A 1 -11.30 3.19 -5.78
N ASN A 2 -10.67 3.69 -6.85
CA ASN A 2 -9.24 3.44 -7.07
C ASN A 2 -8.41 4.41 -6.23
N ILE A 3 -7.41 3.90 -5.50
CA ILE A 3 -6.49 4.72 -4.69
C ILE A 3 -5.87 5.84 -5.53
N ASP A 4 -5.53 5.58 -6.79
CA ASP A 4 -4.96 6.58 -7.69
C ASP A 4 -5.90 7.77 -7.95
N LYS A 5 -7.21 7.49 -8.09
CA LYS A 5 -8.22 8.55 -8.28
C LYS A 5 -8.37 9.40 -7.02
N LEU A 6 -8.32 8.77 -5.85
CA LEU A 6 -8.33 9.43 -4.54
C LEU A 6 -7.14 10.38 -4.39
N ILE A 7 -5.93 9.90 -4.69
CA ILE A 7 -4.69 10.69 -4.64
C ILE A 7 -4.74 11.85 -5.63
N ALA A 8 -5.19 11.60 -6.87
CA ALA A 8 -5.31 12.63 -7.89
C ALA A 8 -6.24 13.77 -7.43
N ARG A 9 -7.39 13.43 -6.86
CA ARG A 9 -8.36 14.42 -6.35
C ARG A 9 -7.81 15.20 -5.16
N ILE A 10 -7.18 14.52 -4.20
CA ILE A 10 -6.52 15.19 -3.06
C ILE A 10 -5.45 16.17 -3.55
N ASN A 11 -4.68 15.81 -4.58
CA ASN A 11 -3.66 16.68 -5.17
C ASN A 11 -4.25 17.87 -5.93
N GLU A 12 -5.36 17.70 -6.64
CA GLU A 12 -6.10 18.81 -7.24
C GLU A 12 -6.54 19.83 -6.19
N LEU A 13 -7.19 19.37 -5.12
CA LEU A 13 -7.64 20.22 -4.02
C LEU A 13 -6.45 20.90 -3.32
N ALA A 14 -5.33 20.19 -3.15
CA ALA A 14 -4.11 20.76 -2.59
C ALA A 14 -3.49 21.85 -3.49
N ARG A 15 -3.50 21.67 -4.82
CA ARG A 15 -3.04 22.69 -5.77
C ARG A 15 -3.96 23.90 -5.73
N LYS A 16 -5.28 23.70 -5.75
CA LYS A 16 -6.28 24.77 -5.68
C LYS A 16 -6.14 25.59 -4.40
N HIS A 17 -5.94 24.93 -3.26
CA HIS A 17 -5.66 25.58 -1.97
C HIS A 17 -4.45 26.51 -2.03
N LYS A 18 -3.38 26.08 -2.72
CA LYS A 18 -2.13 26.85 -2.82
C LYS A 18 -2.26 28.07 -3.73
N THR A 19 -3.15 28.02 -4.73
CA THR A 19 -3.27 29.09 -5.73
C THR A 19 -4.37 30.09 -5.40
N VAL A 20 -5.59 29.61 -5.14
CA VAL A 20 -6.79 30.44 -4.97
C VAL A 20 -7.44 30.27 -3.59
N GLY A 21 -7.01 29.28 -2.80
CA GLY A 21 -7.69 28.88 -1.57
C GLY A 21 -8.74 27.79 -1.83
N LEU A 22 -9.17 27.11 -0.77
CA LEU A 22 -10.29 26.16 -0.80
C LEU A 22 -11.52 26.83 -0.21
N SER A 23 -12.70 26.51 -0.73
CA SER A 23 -13.94 26.78 0.01
C SER A 23 -14.10 25.78 1.16
N ASP A 24 -14.99 26.08 2.11
CA ASP A 24 -15.28 25.20 3.25
C ASP A 24 -15.75 23.81 2.80
N GLU A 25 -16.57 23.74 1.74
CA GLU A 25 -17.02 22.48 1.14
C GLU A 25 -15.86 21.65 0.59
N GLU A 26 -14.91 22.29 -0.09
CA GLU A 26 -13.74 21.61 -0.65
C GLU A 26 -12.73 21.20 0.44
N MET A 27 -12.66 21.94 1.55
CA MET A 27 -11.92 21.53 2.73
C MET A 27 -12.52 20.27 3.35
N GLU A 28 -13.84 20.20 3.51
CA GLU A 28 -14.52 18.99 3.98
C GLU A 28 -14.34 17.81 3.03
N GLU A 29 -14.45 18.03 1.71
CA GLU A 29 -14.19 17.01 0.70
C GLU A 29 -12.76 16.48 0.85
N ARG A 30 -11.77 17.38 0.95
CA ARG A 30 -10.37 16.99 1.13
C ARG A 30 -10.14 16.22 2.43
N ALA A 31 -10.81 16.59 3.51
CA ALA A 31 -10.70 15.91 4.80
C ALA A 31 -11.23 14.48 4.71
N LYS A 32 -12.44 14.29 4.14
CA LYS A 32 -13.05 12.98 3.92
C LYS A 32 -12.18 12.09 3.04
N LEU A 33 -11.67 12.62 1.92
CA LEU A 33 -10.80 11.89 1.02
C LEU A 33 -9.49 11.47 1.70
N ARG A 34 -8.91 12.32 2.56
CA ARG A 34 -7.71 11.97 3.32
C ARG A 34 -7.95 10.86 4.34
N GLU A 35 -9.10 10.88 5.01
CA GLU A 35 -9.47 9.83 5.95
C GLU A 35 -9.60 8.47 5.24
N GLU A 36 -10.31 8.44 4.11
CA GLU A 36 -10.46 7.22 3.31
C GLU A 36 -9.10 6.69 2.81
N TYR A 37 -8.23 7.59 2.33
CA TYR A 37 -6.87 7.23 1.93
C TYR A 37 -6.06 6.62 3.08
N LEU A 38 -6.14 7.20 4.29
CA LEU A 38 -5.40 6.70 5.45
C LEU A 38 -5.89 5.31 5.89
N VAL A 39 -7.20 5.05 5.83
CA VAL A 39 -7.75 3.73 6.16
C VAL A 39 -7.24 2.68 5.17
N LEU A 40 -7.30 2.97 3.87
CA LEU A 40 -6.80 2.08 2.82
C LEU A 40 -5.30 1.85 2.94
N PHE A 41 -4.54 2.93 3.17
CA PHE A 41 -3.08 2.88 3.35
C PHE A 41 -2.69 2.03 4.56
N ARG A 42 -3.33 2.22 5.72
CA ARG A 42 -3.07 1.40 6.92
C ARG A 42 -3.35 -0.07 6.67
N LYS A 43 -4.44 -0.40 5.97
CA LYS A 43 -4.77 -1.79 5.61
C LYS A 43 -3.70 -2.39 4.69
N GLN A 44 -3.26 -1.64 3.68
CA GLN A 44 -2.21 -2.07 2.77
C GLN A 44 -0.86 -2.27 3.49
N VAL A 45 -0.46 -1.33 4.36
CA VAL A 45 0.78 -1.45 5.14
C VAL A 45 0.73 -2.66 6.08
N ARG A 46 -0.39 -2.89 6.78
CA ARG A 46 -0.54 -4.08 7.63
C ARG A 46 -0.36 -5.37 6.83
N ASN A 47 -1.05 -5.48 5.69
CA ASN A 47 -0.92 -6.65 4.82
C ASN A 47 0.53 -6.85 4.32
N GLN A 48 1.23 -5.75 3.99
CA GLN A 48 2.64 -5.82 3.61
C GLN A 48 3.51 -6.33 4.75
N LEU A 49 3.32 -5.83 5.98
CA LEU A 49 4.06 -6.28 7.17
C LEU A 49 3.77 -7.75 7.51
N ASP A 50 2.52 -8.20 7.39
CA ASP A 50 2.14 -9.60 7.60
C ASP A 50 2.78 -10.55 6.56
N THR A 51 3.16 -10.02 5.40
CA THR A 51 3.86 -10.76 4.33
C THR A 51 5.37 -10.79 4.54
N ILE A 52 5.93 -9.97 5.45
CA ILE A 52 7.36 -9.98 5.75
C ILE A 52 7.66 -11.25 6.54
N ARG A 53 8.21 -12.25 5.83
CA ARG A 53 8.77 -13.47 6.40
C ARG A 53 10.29 -13.31 6.52
N TYR A 54 10.87 -13.84 7.59
CA TYR A 54 12.32 -13.92 7.76
C TYR A 54 12.90 -14.88 6.70
N VAL A 55 13.95 -14.43 6.00
CA VAL A 55 14.61 -15.18 4.92
C VAL A 55 15.46 -16.35 5.44
N GLU A 56 15.69 -16.42 6.76
CA GLU A 56 16.50 -17.48 7.41
C GLU A 56 15.79 -18.85 7.53
N ASP A 57 14.50 -18.94 7.18
CA ASP A 57 13.78 -20.24 7.09
C ASP A 57 13.99 -20.97 5.74
N GLU A 58 14.77 -20.40 4.81
CA GLU A 58 15.10 -21.03 3.52
C GLU A 58 16.50 -21.68 3.46
N GLU A 59 17.17 -21.89 4.60
CA GLU A 59 18.29 -22.84 4.70
C GLU A 59 17.84 -24.11 5.43
N GLY A 60 17.26 -25.05 4.68
CA GLY A 60 16.93 -26.35 5.26
C GLY A 60 16.03 -27.27 4.44
N THR A 61 16.25 -27.41 3.12
CA THR A 61 15.84 -28.65 2.43
C THR A 61 16.71 -28.94 1.19
N ASP A 62 17.99 -29.18 1.42
CA ASP A 62 18.92 -29.79 0.47
C ASP A 62 19.19 -31.26 0.83
N ASN A 63 18.16 -32.08 1.14
CA ASN A 63 18.38 -33.53 1.20
C ASN A 63 17.12 -34.39 1.03
N SER A 64 16.84 -34.82 -0.20
CA SER A 64 16.51 -36.22 -0.53
C SER A 64 16.14 -36.35 -2.00
N GLY A 65 16.95 -37.09 -2.77
CA GLY A 65 16.50 -37.54 -4.10
C GLY A 65 17.55 -37.90 -5.15
N SER A 66 18.75 -38.36 -4.79
CA SER A 66 19.63 -39.02 -5.77
C SER A 66 20.08 -40.38 -5.26
N ASN A 67 19.19 -41.36 -5.38
CA ASN A 67 19.55 -42.77 -5.32
C ASN A 67 19.27 -43.38 -6.69
N GLY A 68 20.32 -43.80 -7.42
CA GLY A 68 20.16 -44.58 -8.66
C GLY A 68 21.14 -44.29 -9.79
N ILE A 69 22.45 -44.44 -9.57
CA ILE A 69 23.36 -44.87 -10.65
C ILE A 69 23.83 -46.26 -10.26
N VAL A 70 23.11 -47.27 -10.74
CA VAL A 70 23.61 -48.64 -10.83
C VAL A 70 24.43 -48.78 -12.09
N HIS A 71 25.46 -49.62 -11.95
CA HIS A 71 26.57 -49.87 -12.85
C HIS A 71 26.18 -50.25 -14.28
#